data_AF-A0A419A8F1-F1
#
_entry.id   AF-A0A419A8F1-F1
#
_cell.length_a   1.000
_cell.length_b   1.000
_cell.length_c   1.000
_cell.angle_alpha   90.00
_cell.angle_beta   90.00
_cell.angle_gamma   90.00
#
_symmetry.space_group_name_H-M   'P 1'
#
loop_
_entity.id
_entity.type
_entity.pdbx_description
1 polymer ?
#
loop_
_entity_poly.entity_id
_entity_poly.type
_entity_poly.pdbx_seq_one_letter_code
_entity_poly.pdbx_strand_id
1 'polypeptide(L)' 'MHMADIPTIFHAVTEPAARGFAAQPARNTPDGHAAFQQAVQDFAGSQLEWELLVTHPGRYGQWDAAIFVPATGA' A
#
# COMPACT_ATOMS: atom_id res chain seq x y z
N MET A 1 17.24 14.25 -8.19
CA MET A 1 16.32 13.39 -7.42
C MET A 1 16.22 12.07 -8.15
N HIS A 2 16.83 11.00 -7.64
CA HIS A 2 16.43 9.67 -8.08
C HIS A 2 14.95 9.51 -7.69
N MET A 3 14.08 9.26 -8.67
CA MET A 3 12.77 8.70 -8.36
C MET A 3 13.07 7.37 -7.68
N ALA A 4 12.82 7.28 -6.37
CA ALA A 4 12.89 6.00 -5.68
C ALA A 4 11.98 5.03 -6.44
N ASP A 5 12.52 3.87 -6.80
CA ASP A 5 11.74 2.84 -7.47
C ASP A 5 10.51 2.51 -6.61
N ILE A 6 9.34 2.48 -7.23
CA ILE A 6 8.10 2.27 -6.48
C ILE A 6 8.09 0.80 -6.04
N PRO A 7 8.02 0.52 -4.73
CA PRO A 7 8.06 -0.85 -4.27
C PRO A 7 6.87 -1.64 -4.81
N THR A 8 7.12 -2.91 -5.10
CA THR A 8 6.07 -3.85 -5.50
C THR A 8 5.48 -4.48 -4.23
N ILE A 9 4.17 -4.36 -4.05
CA ILE A 9 3.41 -5.06 -3.00
C ILE A 9 2.62 -6.18 -3.68
N PHE A 10 2.76 -7.41 -3.17
CA PHE A 10 2.03 -8.55 -3.73
C PHE A 10 0.51 -8.34 -3.55
N HIS A 11 -0.30 -8.77 -4.52
CA HIS A 11 -1.75 -8.50 -4.58
C HIS A 11 -2.17 -7.02 -4.69
N ALA A 12 -1.22 -6.10 -4.90
CA ALA A 12 -1.51 -4.70 -5.12
C ALA A 12 -1.05 -4.22 -6.50
N VAL A 13 -1.70 -3.18 -7.00
CA VAL A 13 -1.18 -2.30 -8.04
C VAL A 13 -0.63 -1.07 -7.32
N THR A 14 0.63 -0.73 -7.57
CA THR A 14 1.29 0.42 -6.97
C THR A 14 1.52 1.53 -7.99
N GLU A 15 1.24 2.77 -7.60
CA GLU A 15 1.36 3.94 -8.48
C GLU A 15 1.96 5.13 -7.72
N PRO A 16 2.71 6.03 -8.40
CA PRO A 16 3.30 7.19 -7.73
C PRO A 16 2.21 8.14 -7.22
N ALA A 17 2.41 8.66 -6.01
CA ALA A 17 1.52 9.63 -5.37
C ALA A 17 2.29 10.88 -4.95
N ALA A 18 1.58 11.96 -4.66
CA ALA A 18 2.19 13.27 -4.37
C ALA A 18 3.21 13.28 -3.22
N ARG A 19 3.14 12.33 -2.29
CA ARG A 19 4.04 12.21 -1.13
C ARG A 19 4.71 10.84 -0.99
N GLY A 20 4.67 10.00 -2.02
CA GLY A 20 5.15 8.62 -1.96
C GLY A 20 4.48 7.76 -3.03
N PHE A 21 3.76 6.72 -2.62
CA PHE A 21 3.00 5.89 -3.56
C PHE A 21 1.65 5.45 -2.98
N ALA A 22 0.73 5.15 -3.89
CA ALA A 22 -0.57 4.55 -3.58
C ALA A 22 -0.54 3.07 -3.94
N ALA A 23 -1.25 2.25 -3.17
CA ALA A 23 -1.47 0.84 -3.43
C ALA A 23 -2.97 0.55 -3.44
N GLN A 24 -3.43 -0.22 -4.43
CA GLN A 24 -4.82 -0.65 -4.56
C GLN A 24 -4.91 -2.16 -4.79
N PRO A 25 -6.00 -2.85 -4.42
CA PRO A 25 -6.17 -4.27 -4.68
C PRO A 25 -6.06 -4.58 -6.17
N ALA A 26 -5.21 -5.54 -6.53
CA ALA A 26 -5.10 -6.00 -7.92
C ALA A 26 -6.36 -6.73 -8.43
N ARG A 27 -7.21 -7.20 -7.50
CA ARG A 27 -8.45 -7.90 -7.81
C ARG A 27 -9.60 -7.32 -7.01
N ASN A 28 -10.64 -6.87 -7.70
CA ASN A 28 -11.85 -6.30 -7.09
C ASN A 28 -12.86 -7.40 -6.68
N THR A 29 -12.45 -8.26 -5.76
CA THR A 29 -13.25 -9.36 -5.19
C THR A 29 -13.01 -9.44 -3.68
N PRO A 30 -13.92 -9.99 -2.87
CA PRO A 30 -13.72 -10.11 -1.42
C PRO A 30 -12.33 -10.71 -1.05
N ASP A 31 -11.95 -11.82 -1.67
CA ASP A 31 -10.64 -12.44 -1.47
C ASP A 31 -9.46 -11.56 -1.91
N GLY A 32 -9.65 -10.76 -2.97
CA GLY A 32 -8.62 -9.86 -3.48
C GLY A 32 -8.33 -8.72 -2.49
N HIS A 33 -9.35 -8.20 -1.84
CA HIS A 33 -9.20 -7.13 -0.85
C HIS A 33 -8.66 -7.67 0.48
N ALA A 34 -9.04 -8.89 0.87
CA ALA A 34 -8.45 -9.56 2.02
C ALA A 34 -6.95 -9.83 1.82
N ALA A 35 -6.58 -10.37 0.65
CA ALA A 35 -5.18 -10.61 0.30
C ALA A 35 -4.37 -9.30 0.19
N PHE A 36 -4.96 -8.25 -0.40
CA PHE A 36 -4.37 -6.91 -0.43
C PHE A 36 -4.12 -6.37 0.97
N GLN A 37 -5.12 -6.42 1.85
CA GLN A 37 -5.00 -5.91 3.21
C GLN A 37 -3.87 -6.62 3.97
N GLN A 38 -3.79 -7.95 3.88
CA GLN A 38 -2.69 -8.71 4.49
C GLN A 38 -1.33 -8.30 3.92
N ALA A 39 -1.20 -8.19 2.59
CA ALA A 39 0.06 -7.81 1.96
C ALA A 39 0.51 -6.38 2.31
N VAL A 40 -0.44 -5.43 2.45
CA VAL A 40 -0.15 -4.05 2.90
C VAL A 40 0.33 -4.06 4.35
N GLN A 41 -0.26 -4.87 5.22
CA GLN A 41 0.16 -5.01 6.62
C GLN A 41 1.57 -5.63 6.72
N ASP A 42 1.84 -6.68 5.94
CA ASP A 42 3.15 -7.35 5.91
C ASP A 42 4.24 -6.40 5.36
N PHE A 43 3.93 -5.63 4.32
CA PHE A 43 4.83 -4.61 3.77
C PHE A 43 5.12 -3.50 4.80
N ALA A 44 4.08 -2.94 5.43
CA ALA A 44 4.23 -1.90 6.45
C ALA A 44 5.04 -2.38 7.68
N GLY A 45 4.92 -3.65 8.04
CA GLY A 45 5.69 -4.24 9.15
C GLY A 45 7.13 -4.63 8.80
N SER A 46 7.47 -4.76 7.51
CA SER A 46 8.80 -5.21 7.06
C SER A 46 9.69 -4.10 6.50
N GLN A 47 9.11 -2.99 6.04
CA GLN A 47 9.84 -1.93 5.37
C GLN A 47 10.14 -0.76 6.32
N LEU A 48 11.42 -0.45 6.49
CA LEU A 48 11.88 0.66 7.33
C LEU A 48 11.86 2.01 6.60
N GLU A 49 11.73 2.00 5.27
CA GLU A 49 11.80 3.20 4.43
C GLU A 49 10.43 3.80 4.09
N TRP A 50 9.33 3.13 4.44
CA TRP A 50 7.98 3.53 4.07
C TRP A 50 7.01 3.42 5.25
N GLU A 51 6.24 4.47 5.50
CA GLU A 51 5.21 4.52 6.53
C GLU A 51 3.82 4.50 5.91
N LEU A 52 2.93 3.65 6.44
CA LEU A 52 1.52 3.60 6.04
C LEU A 52 0.76 4.79 6.64
N LEU A 53 0.33 5.72 5.79
CA LEU A 53 -0.29 6.98 6.21
C LEU A 53 -1.83 6.89 6.29
N VAL A 54 -2.46 6.33 5.26
CA VAL A 54 -3.92 6.29 5.13
C VAL A 54 -4.36 4.95 4.58
N THR A 55 -5.42 4.38 5.15
CA THR A 55 -6.17 3.26 4.58
C THR A 55 -7.60 3.68 4.34
N HIS A 56 -8.16 3.27 3.19
CA HIS A 56 -9.56 3.48 2.89
C HIS A 56 -10.33 2.16 3.06
N PRO A 57 -11.34 2.10 3.94
CA PRO A 57 -12.19 0.93 4.05
C PRO A 57 -13.00 0.77 2.78
N GLY A 58 -13.10 -0.48 2.33
CA GLY A 58 -13.74 -0.83 1.09
C GLY A 58 -15.11 -1.44 1.22
N ARG A 59 -15.77 -1.62 0.06
CA ARG A 59 -17.14 -2.15 -0.02
C ARG A 59 -17.31 -3.55 0.57
N TYR A 60 -16.22 -4.30 0.71
CA TYR A 60 -16.20 -5.65 1.26
C TYR A 60 -15.81 -5.72 2.74
N GLY A 61 -15.61 -4.58 3.41
CA GLY A 61 -15.12 -4.51 4.80
C GLY A 61 -13.60 -4.51 4.93
N GLN A 62 -12.88 -4.82 3.83
CA GLN A 62 -11.42 -4.81 3.73
C GLN A 62 -10.93 -3.55 3.01
N TRP A 63 -9.63 -3.25 3.05
CA TRP A 63 -9.11 -2.02 2.46
C TRP A 63 -9.23 -1.97 0.93
N ASP A 64 -9.61 -0.81 0.39
CA ASP A 64 -9.68 -0.51 -1.06
C ASP A 64 -8.46 0.29 -1.55
N ALA A 65 -7.73 0.92 -0.64
CA ALA A 65 -6.52 1.66 -0.96
C ALA A 65 -5.66 1.86 0.29
N ALA A 66 -4.36 2.01 0.07
CA ALA A 66 -3.36 2.39 1.05
C ALA A 66 -2.42 3.45 0.46
N ILE A 67 -2.05 4.45 1.26
CA ILE A 67 -1.03 5.46 0.89
C ILE A 67 0.19 5.28 1.77
N PHE A 68 1.35 5.15 1.13
CA PHE A 68 2.65 5.08 1.77
C PHE A 68 3.46 6.35 1.49
N VAL A 69 4.15 6.83 2.51
CA VAL A 69 5.08 7.97 2.42
C VAL A 69 6.47 7.54 2.87
N PRO A 70 7.55 8.17 2.38
CA PRO A 70 8.89 7.88 2.87
C PRO A 70 8.93 8.03 4.39
N ALA A 71 9.51 7.05 5.07
CA ALA A 71 9.70 7.11 6.51
C ALA A 71 10.57 8.32 6.84
N THR A 72 10.04 9.23 7.64
CA THR A 72 10.87 10.31 8.19
C THR A 72 11.67 9.69 9.33
N GLY A 73 12.86 9.16 9.01
CA GLY A 73 13.77 8.63 10.03
C GLY A 73 13.87 9.60 11.21
N ALA A 74 13.61 9.08 12.42
CA ALA A 74 13.80 9.78 13.68
C ALA A 74 15.29 9.88 14.04
#